data_AF-A6TUY9-F1
#
_entry.id   AF-A6TUY9-F1
#
_cell.length_a   1.000
_cell.length_b   1.000
_cell.length_c   1.000
_cell.angle_alpha   90.00
_cell.angle_beta   90.00
_cell.angle_gamma   90.00
#
_symmetry.space_group_name_H-M   'P 1'
#
loop_
_entity.id
_entity.type
_entity.pdbx_description
1 polymer ?
#
loop_
_entity_poly.entity_id
_entity_poly.type
_entity_poly.pdbx_seq_one_letter_code
_entity_poly.pdbx_strand_id
1 'polypeptide(L)'
;MKINEDKISLVDALYELTEKELEIKNFNATNAMVKVAGFPHLKEMKDFDFEFQPKINKQQFLDFESLRFLENNSNIVLIGNSGVGKTHLATSIGIAAANKRVSTYFIKCQDLIDQLKKAYLENKLDSRTR
;
A
#
# COMPACT_ATOMS: atom_id res chain seq x y z
N MET A 1 -27.93 -11.77 31.22
CA MET A 1 -26.52 -11.38 31.03
C MET A 1 -26.19 -10.42 32.17
N LYS A 2 -25.59 -10.93 33.26
CA LYS A 2 -25.33 -10.13 34.47
C LYS A 2 -24.15 -9.20 34.18
N ILE A 3 -24.39 -7.90 34.24
CA ILE A 3 -23.42 -6.83 34.08
C ILE A 3 -23.09 -6.35 35.50
N ASN A 4 -22.14 -7.01 36.18
CA ASN A 4 -21.44 -6.49 37.35
C ASN A 4 -20.52 -7.56 37.90
N GLU A 5 -19.29 -7.67 37.40
CA GLU A 5 -18.25 -8.32 38.20
C GLU A 5 -16.82 -7.82 37.97
N ASP A 6 -16.56 -7.01 36.94
CA ASP A 6 -15.33 -6.20 36.85
C ASP A 6 -15.70 -4.73 36.64
N LYS A 7 -15.62 -3.93 37.71
CA LYS A 7 -15.88 -2.48 37.65
C LYS A 7 -14.71 -1.78 36.97
N ILE A 8 -14.72 -1.74 35.64
CA ILE A 8 -13.90 -0.83 34.85
C ILE A 8 -14.19 0.60 35.36
N SER A 9 -13.16 1.33 35.79
CA SER A 9 -13.32 2.73 36.22
C SER A 9 -13.88 3.55 35.06
N LEU A 10 -14.61 4.64 35.35
CA LEU A 10 -15.04 5.57 34.28
C LEU A 10 -13.84 6.04 33.44
N VAL A 11 -12.68 6.23 34.07
CA VAL A 11 -11.43 6.59 33.38
C VAL A 11 -10.98 5.47 32.43
N ASP A 12 -10.99 4.21 32.90
CA ASP A 12 -10.59 3.06 32.10
C ASP A 12 -11.56 2.83 30.93
N ALA A 13 -12.86 3.04 31.14
CA ALA A 13 -13.88 2.93 30.10
C ALA A 13 -13.73 4.03 29.02
N LEU A 14 -13.42 5.27 29.43
CA LEU A 14 -13.14 6.36 28.49
C LEU A 14 -11.83 6.14 27.75
N TYR A 15 -10.83 5.57 28.41
CA TYR A 15 -9.55 5.20 27.79
C TYR A 15 -9.76 4.14 26.70
N GLU A 16 -10.45 3.04 27.02
CA GLU A 16 -10.77 1.96 26.07
C GLU A 16 -11.60 2.47 24.88
N LEU A 17 -12.59 3.34 25.13
CA LEU A 17 -13.39 3.93 24.07
C LEU A 17 -12.54 4.80 23.13
N THR A 18 -11.64 5.60 23.69
CA THR A 18 -10.75 6.48 22.93
C THR A 18 -9.75 5.66 22.10
N GLU A 19 -9.19 4.59 22.66
CA GLU A 19 -8.33 3.67 21.90
C GLU A 19 -9.06 3.06 20.70
N LYS A 20 -10.30 2.56 20.91
CA LYS A 20 -11.12 2.01 19.81
C LYS A 20 -11.45 3.05 18.74
N GLU A 21 -11.77 4.28 19.13
CA GLU A 21 -12.02 5.35 18.15
C GLU A 21 -10.76 5.65 17.33
N LEU A 22 -9.60 5.71 17.99
CA LEU A 22 -8.32 5.93 17.34
C LEU A 22 -7.97 4.80 16.36
N GLU A 23 -8.22 3.55 16.73
CA GLU A 23 -8.07 2.38 15.84
C GLU A 23 -8.95 2.50 14.59
N ILE A 24 -10.25 2.78 14.77
CA ILE A 24 -11.20 2.94 13.66
C ILE A 24 -10.77 4.07 12.73
N LYS A 25 -10.37 5.21 13.31
CA LYS A 25 -9.89 6.37 12.53
C LYS A 25 -8.64 6.03 11.74
N ASN A 26 -7.69 5.31 12.35
CA ASN A 26 -6.46 4.89 11.68
C ASN A 26 -6.73 3.89 10.56
N PHE A 27 -7.62 2.93 10.79
CA PHE A 27 -8.06 1.95 9.81
C PHE A 27 -8.73 2.63 8.61
N ASN A 28 -9.67 3.56 8.86
CA ASN A 28 -10.37 4.29 7.80
C ASN A 28 -9.42 5.14 6.95
N ALA A 29 -8.48 5.84 7.59
CA ALA A 29 -7.47 6.63 6.87
C ALA A 29 -6.61 5.75 5.97
N THR A 30 -6.16 4.61 6.48
CA THR A 30 -5.35 3.64 5.73
C THR A 30 -6.12 3.07 4.54
N ASN A 31 -7.35 2.62 4.74
CA ASN A 31 -8.19 2.10 3.67
C ASN A 31 -8.49 3.15 2.60
N ALA A 32 -8.65 4.41 2.99
CA ALA A 32 -8.80 5.50 2.04
C ALA A 32 -7.55 5.66 1.16
N MET A 33 -6.35 5.60 1.74
CA MET A 33 -5.09 5.67 0.98
C MET A 33 -4.94 4.50 0.01
N VAL A 34 -5.21 3.27 0.45
CA VAL A 34 -5.17 2.07 -0.40
C VAL A 34 -6.17 2.17 -1.54
N LYS A 35 -7.38 2.68 -1.28
CA LYS A 35 -8.42 2.88 -2.29
C LYS A 35 -8.02 3.93 -3.33
N VAL A 36 -7.47 5.06 -2.90
CA VAL A 36 -7.04 6.15 -3.79
C VAL A 36 -5.84 5.72 -4.65
N ALA A 37 -5.00 4.81 -4.16
CA ALA A 37 -3.85 4.32 -4.91
C ALA A 37 -4.22 3.55 -6.20
N GLY A 38 -5.46 3.06 -6.32
CA GLY A 38 -5.96 2.49 -7.58
C GLY A 38 -5.35 1.13 -7.96
N PHE A 39 -4.96 0.33 -6.96
CA PHE A 39 -4.40 -1.01 -7.21
C PHE A 39 -5.40 -1.91 -7.96
N PRO A 40 -4.92 -2.76 -8.89
CA PRO A 40 -5.80 -3.66 -9.64
C PRO A 40 -6.40 -4.76 -8.75
N HIS A 41 -5.66 -5.18 -7.72
CA HIS A 41 -6.06 -6.16 -6.73
C HIS A 41 -5.46 -5.79 -5.38
N LEU A 42 -6.08 -6.20 -4.27
CA LEU A 42 -5.52 -6.04 -2.93
C LEU A 42 -4.82 -7.33 -2.54
N LYS A 43 -3.51 -7.38 -2.80
CA LYS A 43 -2.65 -8.53 -2.53
C LYS A 43 -1.42 -8.08 -1.75
N GLU A 44 -1.31 -8.53 -0.52
CA GLU A 44 -0.18 -8.25 0.37
C GLU A 44 0.99 -9.21 0.12
N MET A 45 2.14 -8.96 0.77
CA MET A 45 3.32 -9.81 0.60
C MET A 45 3.09 -11.22 1.15
N LYS A 46 2.29 -11.35 2.21
CA LYS A 46 1.87 -12.63 2.79
C LYS A 46 1.07 -13.51 1.83
N ASP A 47 0.42 -12.90 0.83
CA ASP A 47 -0.38 -13.60 -0.18
C ASP A 47 0.48 -14.13 -1.34
N PHE A 48 1.77 -13.78 -1.38
CA PHE A 48 2.67 -14.21 -2.44
C PHE A 48 3.25 -15.59 -2.14
N ASP A 49 3.10 -16.52 -3.09
CA ASP A 49 3.71 -17.83 -3.02
C ASP A 49 5.18 -17.76 -3.48
N PHE A 50 6.10 -17.74 -2.51
CA PHE A 50 7.54 -17.74 -2.77
C PHE A 50 8.06 -19.11 -3.23
N GLU A 51 7.35 -20.20 -2.97
CA GLU A 51 7.73 -21.53 -3.46
C GLU A 51 7.51 -21.63 -4.98
N PHE A 52 6.54 -20.89 -5.52
CA PHE A 52 6.35 -20.75 -6.98
C PHE A 52 7.49 -20.00 -7.68
N GLN A 53 8.23 -19.14 -6.96
CA GLN A 53 9.37 -18.37 -7.50
C GLN A 53 10.58 -18.46 -6.57
N PRO A 54 11.24 -19.64 -6.45
CA PRO A 54 12.30 -19.87 -5.47
C PRO A 54 13.58 -19.06 -5.73
N LYS A 55 13.73 -18.50 -6.94
CA LYS A 55 14.84 -17.60 -7.30
C LYS A 55 14.68 -16.20 -6.69
N ILE A 56 13.51 -15.84 -6.19
CA ILE A 56 13.25 -14.56 -5.56
C ILE A 56 13.74 -14.60 -4.11
N ASN A 57 14.57 -13.63 -3.73
CA ASN A 57 14.98 -13.47 -2.35
C ASN A 57 13.81 -12.95 -1.51
N LYS A 58 13.11 -13.85 -0.82
CA LYS A 58 11.99 -13.52 0.07
C LYS A 58 12.34 -12.46 1.10
N GLN A 59 13.52 -12.54 1.70
CA GLN A 59 13.94 -11.63 2.77
C GLN A 59 14.13 -10.20 2.25
N GLN A 60 14.62 -10.05 1.02
CA GLN A 60 14.71 -8.74 0.36
C GLN A 60 13.33 -8.12 0.13
N PHE A 61 12.35 -8.91 -0.31
CA PHE A 61 10.99 -8.38 -0.54
C PHE A 61 10.27 -8.02 0.76
N LEU A 62 10.48 -8.79 1.83
CA LEU A 62 10.01 -8.41 3.16
C LEU A 62 10.68 -7.13 3.66
N ASP A 63 11.97 -6.92 3.38
CA ASP A 63 12.63 -5.65 3.69
C ASP A 63 12.03 -4.46 2.92
N PHE A 64 11.54 -4.66 1.68
CA PHE A 64 10.84 -3.59 0.96
C PHE A 64 9.54 -3.14 1.63
N GLU A 65 8.88 -3.97 2.46
CA GLU A 65 7.74 -3.53 3.28
C GLU A 65 8.15 -2.51 4.37
N SER A 66 9.44 -2.44 4.71
CA SER A 66 9.97 -1.40 5.58
C SER A 66 9.90 -0.01 4.94
N LEU A 67 9.89 0.06 3.60
CA LEU A 67 9.94 1.27 2.78
C LEU A 67 11.23 2.11 2.91
N ARG A 68 12.32 1.55 3.48
CA ARG A 68 13.63 2.25 3.58
C ARG A 68 14.17 2.73 2.23
N PHE A 69 13.78 2.08 1.13
CA PHE A 69 14.16 2.53 -0.21
C PHE A 69 13.64 3.94 -0.55
N LEU A 70 12.50 4.36 0.02
CA LEU A 70 11.97 5.72 -0.13
C LEU A 70 12.86 6.74 0.58
N GLU A 71 13.29 6.44 1.82
CA GLU A 71 14.21 7.29 2.58
C GLU A 71 15.56 7.45 1.87
N ASN A 72 16.01 6.38 1.20
CA ASN A 72 17.24 6.34 0.43
C ASN A 72 17.10 6.87 -1.01
N ASN A 73 15.95 7.44 -1.39
CA ASN A 73 15.66 7.91 -2.76
C ASN A 73 16.03 6.89 -3.85
N SER A 74 15.77 5.61 -3.56
CA SER A 74 16.16 4.48 -4.41
C SER A 74 14.95 3.94 -5.18
N ASN A 75 15.18 3.45 -6.40
CA ASN A 75 14.13 2.88 -7.24
C ASN A 75 14.19 1.35 -7.22
N ILE A 76 13.02 0.71 -7.19
CA ILE A 76 12.89 -0.75 -7.33
C ILE A 76 12.38 -1.04 -8.75
N VAL A 77 13.13 -1.87 -9.49
CA VAL A 77 12.75 -2.31 -10.83
C VAL A 77 12.64 -3.83 -10.85
N LEU A 78 11.45 -4.34 -11.18
CA LEU A 78 11.17 -5.77 -11.26
C LEU A 78 11.28 -6.25 -12.70
N ILE A 79 12.25 -7.13 -13.00
CA ILE A 79 12.53 -7.64 -14.35
C ILE A 79 12.31 -9.15 -14.38
N GLY A 80 11.63 -9.64 -15.41
CA GLY A 80 11.39 -11.08 -15.61
C GLY A 80 10.25 -11.35 -16.58
N ASN A 81 10.05 -12.63 -16.93
CA ASN A 81 9.02 -13.07 -17.86
C ASN A 81 7.60 -12.69 -17.42
N SER A 82 6.65 -12.66 -18.35
CA SER A 82 5.23 -12.46 -18.01
C SER A 82 4.73 -13.56 -17.06
N GLY A 83 3.79 -13.24 -16.17
CA GLY A 83 3.16 -14.21 -15.26
C GLY A 83 3.96 -14.60 -14.01
N VAL A 84 5.19 -14.11 -13.81
CA VAL A 84 6.02 -14.47 -12.64
C VAL A 84 5.70 -13.68 -11.35
N GLY A 85 4.57 -12.97 -11.31
CA GLY A 85 4.12 -12.27 -10.10
C GLY A 85 4.69 -10.86 -9.86
N LYS A 86 5.35 -10.24 -10.85
CA LYS A 86 5.88 -8.86 -10.72
C LYS A 86 4.82 -7.84 -10.29
N THR A 87 3.63 -7.89 -10.90
CA THR A 87 2.52 -6.99 -10.55
C THR A 87 2.04 -7.22 -9.12
N HIS A 88 2.00 -8.47 -8.66
CA HIS A 88 1.65 -8.79 -7.26
C HIS A 88 2.67 -8.16 -6.32
N LEU A 89 3.96 -8.41 -6.53
CA LEU A 89 5.04 -7.88 -5.68
C LEU A 89 5.08 -6.34 -5.66
N ALA A 90 4.89 -5.70 -6.82
CA ALA A 90 4.80 -4.24 -6.87
C ALA A 90 3.56 -3.71 -6.11
N THR A 91 2.44 -4.43 -6.22
CA THR A 91 1.19 -4.08 -5.54
C THR A 91 1.32 -4.26 -4.03
N SER A 92 1.95 -5.34 -3.55
CA SER A 92 2.14 -5.57 -2.11
C SER A 92 3.04 -4.50 -1.47
N ILE A 93 4.13 -4.12 -2.15
CA ILE A 93 4.98 -3.00 -1.71
C ILE A 93 4.18 -1.69 -1.69
N GLY A 94 3.38 -1.42 -2.72
CA GLY A 94 2.51 -0.25 -2.77
C GLY A 94 1.45 -0.21 -1.67
N ILE A 95 0.85 -1.36 -1.33
CA ILE A 95 -0.10 -1.47 -0.22
C ILE A 95 0.61 -1.20 1.11
N ALA A 96 1.83 -1.74 1.32
CA ALA A 96 2.64 -1.42 2.49
C ALA A 96 2.92 0.10 2.59
N ALA A 97 3.17 0.76 1.46
CA ALA A 97 3.34 2.21 1.39
C ALA A 97 2.07 2.97 1.77
N ALA A 98 0.94 2.63 1.16
CA ALA A 98 -0.36 3.22 1.46
C ALA A 98 -0.76 3.01 2.93
N ASN A 99 -0.47 1.84 3.51
CA ASN A 99 -0.71 1.53 4.91
C ASN A 99 0.11 2.41 5.87
N LYS A 100 1.31 2.82 5.47
CA LYS A 100 2.11 3.81 6.21
C LYS A 100 1.79 5.27 5.81
N ARG A 101 0.63 5.48 5.18
CA ARG A 101 0.14 6.80 4.72
C ARG A 101 1.06 7.51 3.73
N VAL A 102 1.89 6.75 3.01
CA VAL A 102 2.65 7.29 1.88
C VAL A 102 1.71 7.43 0.68
N SER A 103 1.70 8.62 0.07
CA SER A 103 0.95 8.85 -1.17
C SER A 103 1.43 7.87 -2.23
N THR A 104 0.54 7.01 -2.69
CA THR A 104 0.86 5.91 -3.60
C THR A 104 -0.10 5.95 -4.77
N TYR A 105 0.40 5.65 -5.97
CA TYR A 105 -0.40 5.61 -7.19
C TYR A 105 0.05 4.45 -8.06
N PHE A 106 -0.91 3.61 -8.46
CA PHE A 106 -0.70 2.53 -9.43
C PHE A 106 -1.28 2.93 -10.78
N ILE A 107 -0.51 2.72 -11.85
CA ILE A 107 -0.96 2.94 -13.22
C ILE A 107 -0.38 1.86 -14.13
N LYS A 108 -1.20 1.37 -15.07
CA LYS A 108 -0.70 0.50 -16.13
C LYS A 108 0.13 1.33 -17.11
N CYS A 109 1.19 0.74 -17.65
CA CYS A 109 2.07 1.43 -18.57
C CYS A 109 1.33 1.99 -19.80
N GLN A 110 0.37 1.24 -20.35
CA GLN A 110 -0.45 1.70 -21.46
C GLN A 110 -1.26 2.97 -21.11
N ASP A 111 -1.99 2.93 -19.99
CA ASP A 111 -2.77 4.09 -19.51
C ASP A 111 -1.87 5.30 -19.25
N LEU A 112 -0.68 5.08 -18.71
CA LEU A 112 0.31 6.15 -18.49
C LEU A 112 0.74 6.78 -19.82
N ILE A 113 1.09 5.96 -20.81
CA ILE A 113 1.51 6.43 -22.13
C ILE A 113 0.39 7.22 -22.79
N ASP A 114 -0.85 6.73 -22.75
CA ASP A 114 -2.00 7.39 -23.38
C ASP A 114 -2.29 8.74 -22.70
N GLN A 115 -2.21 8.80 -21.37
CA GLN A 115 -2.34 10.06 -20.63
C GLN A 115 -1.23 11.06 -20.98
N LEU A 116 0.02 10.62 -21.07
CA LEU A 116 1.16 11.47 -21.42
C LEU A 116 1.07 11.99 -22.86
N LYS A 117 0.68 11.13 -23.81
CA LYS A 117 0.45 11.54 -25.21
C LYS A 117 -0.64 12.60 -25.33
N LYS A 118 -1.77 12.40 -24.64
CA LYS A 118 -2.86 13.37 -24.61
C LYS A 118 -2.40 14.71 -24.02
N ALA A 119 -1.69 14.68 -22.89
CA ALA A 119 -1.16 15.89 -22.26
C ALA A 119 -0.17 16.64 -23.16
N TYR A 120 0.66 15.91 -23.91
CA TYR A 120 1.57 16.50 -24.90
C TYR A 120 0.81 17.23 -26.02
N LEU A 121 -0.21 16.60 -26.61
CA LEU A 121 -1.03 17.21 -27.67
C LEU A 121 -1.79 18.45 -27.20
N GLU A 122 -2.20 18.47 -25.92
CA GLU A 122 -2.88 19.62 -25.30
C GLU A 122 -1.93 20.72 -24.79
N ASN A 123 -0.60 20.59 -24.98
CA ASN A 123 0.42 21.47 -24.40
C ASN A 123 0.34 21.59 -22.87
N LYS A 124 -0.04 20.51 -22.18
CA LYS A 124 -0.19 20.43 -20.72
C LYS A 124 0.76 19.44 -20.07
N LEU A 125 1.80 18.99 -20.78
CA LEU A 125 2.69 17.94 -20.29
C LEU A 125 3.33 18.28 -18.94
N ASP A 126 3.80 19.52 -18.77
CA ASP A 126 4.45 19.99 -17.53
C ASP A 126 3.53 19.93 -16.30
N SER A 127 2.23 20.16 -16.49
CA SER A 127 1.25 20.03 -15.41
C SER A 127 0.96 18.57 -15.04
N ARG A 128 1.23 17.61 -15.93
CA ARG A 128 0.94 16.19 -15.71
C ARG A 128 2.13 15.45 -15.08
N THR A 129 3.35 15.94 -15.29
CA THR A 129 4.61 15.34 -14.81
C THR A 129 5.07 15.88 -13.46
N ARG A 130 4.48 16.97 -12.98
CA ARG A 130 4.71 17.55 -11.64
C ARG A 130 3.83 16.92 -10.57
#